data_AF-A0A443YMS8-F1
#
_entry.id   AF-A0A443YMS8-F1
#
_cell.length_a   1.000
_cell.length_b   1.000
_cell.length_c   1.000
_cell.angle_alpha   90.00
_cell.angle_beta   90.00
_cell.angle_gamma   90.00
#
_symmetry.space_group_name_H-M   'P 1'
#
loop_
_entity.id
_entity.type
_entity.pdbx_description
1 polymer ?
#
loop_
_entity_poly.entity_id
_entity_poly.type
_entity_poly.pdbx_seq_one_letter_code
_entity_poly.pdbx_strand_id
1 'polypeptide(L)' 'MEITVLNQNADLQKFIDKFDPRKFKLIKNGVEIRGIIDLHRGMQEAKALIERFQLKLVVTHTAEMLSYRGFEVNYMVG' A
#
# COMPACT_ATOMS: atom_id res chain seq x y z
N MET A 1 5.05 19.28 -16.62
CA MET A 1 4.65 18.53 -15.40
C MET A 1 4.95 17.07 -15.64
N GLU A 2 6.14 16.59 -15.28
CA GLU A 2 6.58 15.20 -15.60
C GLU A 2 7.21 14.48 -14.39
N ILE A 3 7.65 15.23 -13.38
CA ILE A 3 8.39 14.68 -12.22
C ILE A 3 7.48 13.94 -11.23
N THR A 4 6.21 14.34 -11.10
CA THR A 4 5.30 13.79 -10.08
C THR A 4 4.87 12.35 -10.38
N VAL A 5 4.67 12.01 -11.65
CA VAL A 5 4.17 10.68 -12.08
C VAL A 5 5.24 9.60 -11.93
N LEU A 6 6.50 9.92 -12.26
CA LEU A 6 7.63 8.99 -12.12
C LEU A 6 7.88 8.63 -10.65
N ASN A 7 7.81 9.63 -9.76
CA ASN A 7 8.06 9.44 -8.33
C ASN A 7 6.95 8.64 -7.63
N GLN A 8 5.70 8.77 -8.07
CA GLN A 8 4.60 7.97 -7.51
C GLN A 8 4.86 6.48 -7.72
N ASN A 9 5.19 6.07 -8.95
CA ASN A 9 5.51 4.67 -9.23
C ASN A 9 6.72 4.17 -8.41
N ALA A 10 7.75 5.00 -8.23
CA ALA A 10 8.90 4.67 -7.41
C ALA A 10 8.56 4.42 -5.93
N ASP A 11 7.67 5.23 -5.35
CA ASP A 11 7.23 5.05 -3.96
C ASP A 11 6.45 3.75 -3.77
N LEU A 12 5.55 3.41 -4.70
CA LEU A 12 4.79 2.15 -4.65
C LEU A 12 5.71 0.94 -4.80
N GLN A 13 6.68 0.99 -5.73
CA GLN A 13 7.64 -0.09 -5.90
C GLN A 13 8.48 -0.28 -4.63
N LYS A 14 8.98 0.82 -4.04
CA LYS A 14 9.73 0.78 -2.78
C LYS A 14 8.87 0.25 -1.63
N PHE A 15 7.59 0.58 -1.57
CA PHE A 15 6.67 -0.01 -0.60
C PHE A 15 6.60 -1.53 -0.77
N ILE A 16 6.32 -2.02 -1.98
CA ILE A 16 6.20 -3.46 -2.27
C ILE A 16 7.49 -4.19 -1.89
N ASP A 17 8.65 -3.66 -2.26
CA ASP A 17 9.96 -4.27 -2.00
C ASP A 17 10.29 -4.35 -0.49
N LYS A 18 9.83 -3.37 0.31
CA LYS A 18 10.12 -3.32 1.75
C LYS A 18 9.07 -4.02 2.60
N PHE A 19 7.82 -3.99 2.17
CA PHE A 19 6.72 -4.65 2.85
C PHE A 19 6.69 -6.15 2.53
N ASP A 20 7.22 -6.55 1.37
CA ASP A 20 7.34 -7.93 0.89
C ASP A 20 6.05 -8.76 1.05
N PRO A 21 4.93 -8.31 0.47
CA PRO A 21 3.66 -8.99 0.64
C PRO A 21 3.64 -10.33 -0.11
N ARG A 22 3.28 -11.40 0.60
CA ARG A 22 3.12 -12.75 0.01
C ARG A 22 2.09 -12.81 -1.13
N LYS A 23 1.04 -11.99 -1.07
CA LYS A 23 -0.04 -11.95 -2.06
C LYS A 23 -0.55 -10.53 -2.23
N PHE A 24 -0.46 -10.01 -3.45
CA PHE A 24 -0.94 -8.68 -3.78
C PHE A 24 -1.48 -8.61 -5.21
N LYS A 25 -2.21 -7.54 -5.52
CA LYS A 25 -2.70 -7.21 -6.85
C LYS A 25 -2.43 -5.73 -7.11
N LEU A 26 -1.76 -5.42 -8.23
CA LEU A 26 -1.66 -4.04 -8.69
C LEU A 26 -3.03 -3.53 -9.15
N ILE A 27 -3.38 -2.32 -8.74
CA ILE A 27 -4.62 -1.64 -9.11
C ILE A 27 -4.29 -0.27 -9.69
N LYS A 28 -5.27 0.38 -10.33
CA LYS A 28 -5.07 1.66 -11.04
C LYS A 28 -4.38 2.72 -10.17
N ASN A 29 -4.69 2.77 -8.88
CA ASN A 29 -4.23 3.80 -7.96
C ASN A 29 -3.25 3.30 -6.89
N GLY A 30 -2.68 2.09 -7.03
CA GLY A 30 -1.82 1.53 -5.99
C GLY A 30 -1.70 0.01 -6.02
N VAL A 31 -1.70 -0.60 -4.84
CA VAL A 31 -1.64 -2.05 -4.65
C VAL A 31 -2.65 -2.50 -3.60
N GLU A 32 -3.33 -3.60 -3.89
CA GLU A 32 -4.18 -4.30 -2.93
C GLU A 32 -3.40 -5.47 -2.33
N ILE A 33 -3.23 -5.47 -1.02
CA ILE A 33 -2.59 -6.52 -0.22
C ILE A 33 -3.67 -7.48 0.27
N ARG A 34 -3.45 -8.79 0.15
CA ARG A 34 -4.49 -9.82 0.39
C ARG A 34 -4.03 -10.92 1.32
N GLY A 35 -4.95 -11.50 2.08
CA GLY A 35 -4.71 -12.72 2.86
C GLY A 35 -3.76 -12.51 4.05
N ILE A 36 -3.76 -11.32 4.65
CA ILE A 36 -2.94 -11.02 5.81
C ILE A 36 -3.52 -11.72 7.05
N ILE A 37 -2.70 -12.50 7.76
CA ILE A 37 -3.17 -13.30 8.90
C ILE A 37 -3.65 -12.39 10.04
N ASP A 38 -2.83 -11.41 10.41
CA ASP A 38 -3.17 -10.37 11.38
C ASP A 38 -3.34 -9.04 10.65
N LEU A 39 -4.56 -8.78 10.19
CA LEU A 39 -4.88 -7.65 9.33
C LEU A 39 -4.58 -6.31 10.00
N HIS A 40 -4.93 -6.16 11.28
CA HIS A 40 -4.68 -4.93 12.02
C HIS A 40 -3.18 -4.66 12.11
N ARG A 41 -2.39 -5.67 12.50
CA ARG A 41 -0.93 -5.55 12.54
C ARG A 41 -0.34 -5.25 11.16
N GLY A 42 -0.78 -5.93 10.11
CA GLY A 42 -0.30 -5.68 8.75
C GLY A 42 -0.56 -4.25 8.28
N MET A 43 -1.73 -3.68 8.60
CA MET A 43 -2.02 -2.28 8.30
C MET A 43 -1.15 -1.31 9.11
N GLN A 44 -0.86 -1.61 10.38
CA GLN A 44 0.04 -0.78 11.21
C GLN A 44 1.48 -0.83 10.69
N GLU A 45 1.97 -2.00 10.31
CA GLU A 45 3.30 -2.18 9.70
C GLU A 45 3.40 -1.42 8.37
N ALA A 46 2.36 -1.49 7.52
CA ALA A 46 2.31 -0.73 6.27
C ALA A 46 2.36 0.79 6.50
N LYS A 47 1.58 1.31 7.46
CA LYS A 47 1.61 2.74 7.83
C LYS A 47 2.98 3.16 8.34
N ALA A 48 3.57 2.41 9.27
CA ALA A 48 4.88 2.69 9.82
C ALA A 48 5.97 2.67 8.73
N LEU A 49 5.85 1.77 7.75
CA LEU A 49 6.79 1.69 6.63
C LEU A 49 6.69 2.91 5.71
N ILE A 50 5.47 3.34 5.38
CA ILE A 50 5.21 4.56 4.61
C ILE A 50 5.83 5.78 5.30
N GLU A 51 5.59 5.95 6.60
CA GLU A 51 6.14 7.05 7.40
C GLU A 51 7.67 7.01 7.46
N ARG A 52 8.25 5.83 7.76
CA ARG A 52 9.70 5.64 7.88
C ARG A 52 10.45 6.00 6.60
N PHE A 53 9.87 5.69 5.45
CA PHE A 53 10.49 5.96 4.15
C PHE A 53 9.97 7.22 3.47
N GLN A 54 9.10 7.98 4.13
CA GLN A 54 8.44 9.19 3.64
C GLN A 54 7.77 8.99 2.27
N LEU A 55 7.11 7.85 2.09
CA LEU A 55 6.43 7.50 0.84
C LEU A 55 5.14 8.30 0.70
N LYS A 56 4.80 8.74 -0.52
CA LYS A 56 3.55 9.44 -0.82
C LYS A 56 2.40 8.47 -1.07
N LEU A 57 2.17 7.60 -0.08
CA LEU A 57 1.18 6.53 -0.12
C LEU A 57 0.25 6.62 1.09
N VAL A 58 -0.93 6.02 0.99
CA VAL A 58 -1.92 5.94 2.08
C VAL A 58 -2.51 4.55 2.16
N VAL A 59 -2.72 4.07 3.39
CA VAL A 59 -3.40 2.81 3.65
C VAL A 59 -4.91 3.06 3.73
N THR A 60 -5.68 2.35 2.91
CA THR A 60 -7.16 2.38 2.93
C THR A 60 -7.72 0.97 3.01
N HIS A 61 -8.95 0.84 3.49
CA HIS A 61 -9.66 -0.44 3.51
C HIS A 61 -11.16 -0.20 3.39
N THR A 62 -11.88 -1.18 2.84
CA THR A 62 -13.35 -1.24 2.81
C THR A 62 -13.85 -2.40 3.66
N ALA A 63 -15.14 -2.41 4.00
CA ALA A 63 -15.74 -3.52 4.73
C ALA A 63 -15.61 -4.86 3.98
N GLU A 64 -15.70 -4.84 2.65
CA GLU A 64 -15.51 -6.01 1.79
C GLU A 64 -14.09 -6.59 1.95
N MET A 65 -13.06 -5.74 1.98
CA MET A 65 -11.66 -6.15 2.15
C MET A 65 -11.41 -6.90 3.46
N LEU A 66 -12.12 -6.54 4.52
CA LEU A 66 -12.00 -7.21 5.82
C LEU A 66 -12.38 -8.69 5.72
N SER A 67 -13.37 -9.04 4.89
CA SER A 67 -13.85 -10.43 4.72
C SER A 67 -12.77 -11.37 4.18
N TYR A 68 -11.85 -10.87 3.36
CA TYR A 68 -10.73 -11.62 2.79
C TYR A 68 -9.37 -11.20 3.34
N ARG A 69 -9.37 -10.48 4.46
CA ARG A 69 -8.16 -10.00 5.16
C ARG A 69 -7.23 -9.19 4.25
N GLY A 70 -7.81 -8.24 3.53
CA GLY A 70 -7.10 -7.35 2.63
C GLY A 70 -7.14 -5.88 3.06
N PHE A 71 -6.25 -5.10 2.46
CA PHE A 71 -6.23 -3.63 2.51
C PHE A 71 -5.53 -3.10 1.27
N GLU A 72 -5.67 -1.81 0.99
CA GLU A 72 -5.00 -1.14 -0.12
C GLU A 72 -3.93 -0.18 0.36
N VAL A 73 -2.90 -0.03 -0.46
CA VAL A 73 -1.93 1.06 -0.38
C VAL A 73 -2.00 1.84 -1.68
N ASN A 74 -2.53 3.05 -1.58
CA ASN A 74 -2.85 3.90 -2.70
C ASN A 74 -1.92 5.11 -2.76
N TYR A 75 -1.74 5.68 -3.94
CA TYR A 75 -1.11 7.00 -4.08
C TYR A 75 -1.90 8.04 -3.30
N MET A 76 -1.20 8.93 -2.58
CA MET A 76 -1.85 10.14 -2.08
C MET A 76 -2.29 10.97 -3.28
N VAL A 77 -3.61 11.13 -3.44
CA VAL A 77 -4.16 12.14 -4.33
C VAL A 77 -3.99 13.47 -3.60
N GLY A 78 -3.06 14.29 -4.08
CA GLY A 78 -2.91 15.68 -3.65
C GLY A 78 -4.02 16.55 -4.18
#